data_AF-A0A6H9WQY9-F1
#
_entry.id   AF-A0A6H9WQY9-F1
#
_cell.length_a   1.000
_cell.length_b   1.000
_cell.length_c   1.000
_cell.angle_alpha   90.00
_cell.angle_beta   90.00
_cell.angle_gamma   90.00
#
_symmetry.space_group_name_H-M   'P 1'
#
loop_
_entity.id
_entity.type
_entity.pdbx_description
1 polymer ?
#
loop_
_entity_poly.entity_id
_entity_poly.type
_entity_poly.pdbx_seq_one_letter_code
_entity_poly.pdbx_strand_id
1 'polypeptide(L)'
;MLEVSAAGFPSGTGISARMCGEGLRASMAGDPALALPQLVRASSTLTVTGTLAPLPELPAAVASIVAMHSGDLAAAATVLDAAIEGRQGGPAGAPRLRLLRAWAAMLAGEASRAREECALARQHPFALAPRDELFARSLEVGLARRADDLQALMRAWEGVREFIMTVGMGLFTLLPLGELVVAAARMRDTRAVEPALAEAWALLSRLGDPPLWSSTLRWACVQAGILANRPDELPPHAAALVRASQDFPLAAALAEAGRAWVRMLGGQVEATAAEAAATRLARAGLPWDGARLAAHAAGRAAERKDMLRLLQVARELYGDRAALTAGTAQGAQRSGDVAGAPVVVRDASPSNAGRDGTAISSRTFTNGSVRKRRARGGGARASLAPVQHVPDRRPALDARLREPAAVATSPAAAEQLARRLSEREREVVRLVLAGKTYAEIGSALFISPRTAEHHIARVRRRIGASSRSEMLDVLHSAFGGRQ
;
A
#
# COMPACT_ATOMS: atom_id res chain seq x y z
N MET A 1 6.85 -27.64 -45.37
CA MET A 1 5.58 -28.33 -45.08
C MET A 1 5.88 -29.55 -44.21
N LEU A 2 6.19 -29.32 -42.93
CA LEU A 2 6.38 -30.36 -41.93
C LEU A 2 5.58 -29.92 -40.69
N GLU A 3 4.26 -30.07 -40.80
CA GLU A 3 3.37 -30.03 -39.64
C GLU A 3 3.60 -31.32 -38.86
N VAL A 4 4.24 -31.21 -37.70
CA VAL A 4 4.12 -32.24 -36.67
C VAL A 4 2.68 -32.16 -36.17
N SER A 5 1.88 -33.13 -36.61
CA SER A 5 0.50 -33.33 -36.21
C SER A 5 0.36 -33.29 -34.69
N ALA A 6 -0.25 -32.22 -34.19
CA ALA A 6 -0.79 -32.12 -32.83
C ALA A 6 -2.12 -32.89 -32.71
N ALA A 7 -2.31 -33.98 -33.45
CA ALA A 7 -3.49 -34.84 -33.34
C ALA A 7 -3.34 -35.82 -32.17
N GLY A 8 -3.31 -35.28 -30.95
CA GLY A 8 -3.91 -35.98 -29.82
C GLY A 8 -5.43 -35.87 -29.95
N PHE A 9 -6.18 -36.84 -29.44
CA PHE A 9 -7.64 -36.69 -29.29
C PHE A 9 -7.93 -35.35 -28.57
N PRO A 10 -8.92 -34.55 -29.02
CA PRO A 10 -9.22 -33.27 -28.41
C PRO A 10 -9.78 -33.48 -26.99
N SER A 11 -8.89 -33.59 -26.01
CA SER A 11 -9.24 -33.60 -24.60
C SER A 11 -9.45 -32.17 -24.12
N GLY A 12 -10.34 -31.97 -23.14
CA GLY A 12 -10.51 -30.64 -22.53
C GLY A 12 -9.20 -30.08 -21.96
N THR A 13 -8.34 -30.95 -21.41
CA THR A 13 -6.99 -30.62 -20.96
C THR A 13 -6.09 -30.12 -22.10
N GLY A 14 -6.08 -30.81 -23.25
CA GLY A 14 -5.30 -30.43 -24.42
C GLY A 14 -5.78 -29.12 -25.05
N ILE A 15 -7.10 -28.94 -25.13
CA ILE A 15 -7.72 -27.68 -25.60
C ILE A 15 -7.33 -26.52 -24.68
N SER A 16 -7.43 -26.71 -23.36
CA SER A 16 -7.02 -25.70 -22.38
C SER A 16 -5.53 -25.33 -22.52
N ALA A 17 -4.64 -26.32 -22.61
CA ALA A 17 -3.21 -26.09 -22.76
C ALA A 17 -2.88 -25.29 -24.04
N ARG A 18 -3.53 -25.62 -25.16
CA ARG A 18 -3.40 -24.88 -26.42
C ARG A 18 -3.88 -23.44 -26.28
N MET A 19 -5.09 -23.23 -25.74
CA MET A 19 -5.61 -21.88 -25.49
C MET A 19 -4.69 -21.07 -24.57
N CYS A 20 -4.12 -21.70 -23.54
CA CYS A 20 -3.19 -21.06 -22.62
C CYS A 20 -1.91 -20.60 -23.35
N GLY A 21 -1.33 -21.47 -24.20
CA GLY A 21 -0.15 -21.12 -25.00
C GLY A 21 -0.41 -20.01 -26.02
N GLU A 22 -1.56 -20.06 -26.70
CA GLU A 22 -1.98 -19.02 -27.64
C GLU A 22 -2.21 -17.68 -26.95
N GLY A 23 -2.90 -17.68 -25.81
CA GLY A 23 -3.12 -16.47 -25.00
C GLY A 23 -1.82 -15.88 -24.44
N LEU A 24 -0.88 -16.72 -23.98
CA LEU A 24 0.43 -16.27 -23.53
C LEU A 24 1.22 -15.64 -24.68
N ARG A 25 1.21 -16.26 -25.87
CA ARG A 25 1.84 -15.69 -27.06
C ARG A 25 1.23 -14.36 -27.48
N ALA A 26 -0.10 -14.23 -27.42
CA ALA A 26 -0.79 -12.97 -27.67
C ALA A 26 -0.36 -11.88 -26.67
N SER A 27 -0.16 -12.24 -25.39
CA SER A 27 0.29 -11.27 -24.36
C SER A 27 1.68 -10.67 -24.62
N MET A 28 2.51 -11.34 -25.42
CA MET A 28 3.84 -10.86 -25.83
C MET A 28 3.83 -10.12 -27.17
N ALA A 29 2.78 -10.28 -27.98
CA ALA A 29 2.67 -9.68 -29.31
C ALA A 29 2.06 -8.26 -29.30
N GLY A 30 1.72 -7.72 -28.12
CA GLY A 30 1.30 -6.32 -27.97
C GLY A 30 -0.20 -6.05 -27.97
N ASP A 31 -1.07 -7.08 -28.11
CA ASP A 31 -2.53 -6.93 -27.95
C ASP A 31 -3.05 -7.65 -26.68
N PRO A 32 -3.01 -6.96 -25.52
CA PRO A 32 -3.59 -7.44 -24.25
C PRO A 32 -5.06 -7.83 -24.34
N ALA A 33 -5.83 -7.15 -25.21
CA ALA A 33 -7.28 -7.32 -25.28
C ALA A 33 -7.66 -8.68 -25.85
N LEU A 34 -6.78 -9.29 -26.64
CA LEU A 34 -6.96 -10.65 -27.15
C LEU A 34 -6.43 -11.73 -26.19
N ALA A 35 -5.37 -11.42 -25.43
CA ALA A 35 -4.71 -12.38 -24.57
C ALA A 35 -5.57 -12.81 -23.38
N LEU A 36 -6.10 -11.85 -22.61
CA LEU A 36 -6.78 -12.16 -21.35
C LEU A 36 -8.06 -12.99 -21.53
N PRO A 37 -8.99 -12.66 -22.45
CA PRO A 37 -10.20 -13.48 -22.65
C PRO A 37 -9.87 -14.93 -23.03
N GLN A 38 -8.79 -15.14 -23.79
CA GLN A 38 -8.36 -16.47 -24.17
C GLN A 38 -7.78 -17.27 -22.98
N LEU A 39 -6.99 -16.62 -22.12
CA LEU A 39 -6.44 -17.23 -20.90
C LEU A 39 -7.54 -17.54 -19.87
N VAL A 40 -8.54 -16.66 -19.74
CA VAL A 40 -9.74 -16.89 -18.91
C VAL A 40 -10.47 -18.14 -19.40
N ARG A 41 -10.72 -18.25 -20.71
CA ARG A 41 -11.34 -19.46 -21.30
C ARG A 41 -10.49 -20.70 -21.05
N ALA A 42 -9.18 -20.63 -21.22
CA ALA A 42 -8.28 -21.74 -20.94
C ALA A 42 -8.41 -22.23 -19.49
N SER A 43 -8.49 -21.31 -18.53
CA SER A 43 -8.74 -21.61 -17.11
C SER A 43 -10.08 -22.29 -16.89
N SER A 44 -11.18 -21.70 -17.37
CA SER A 44 -12.51 -22.29 -17.24
C SER A 44 -12.58 -23.69 -17.85
N THR A 45 -11.99 -23.89 -19.04
CA THR A 45 -11.93 -25.19 -19.70
C THR A 45 -11.17 -26.21 -18.85
N LEU A 46 -10.01 -25.87 -18.28
CA LEU A 46 -9.28 -26.80 -17.41
C LEU A 46 -10.09 -27.14 -16.16
N THR A 47 -10.66 -26.13 -15.50
CA THR A 47 -11.43 -26.31 -14.27
C THR A 47 -12.59 -27.30 -14.46
N VAL A 48 -13.35 -27.17 -15.54
CA VAL A 48 -14.49 -28.06 -15.83
C VAL A 48 -14.05 -29.50 -16.07
N THR A 49 -12.83 -29.75 -16.56
CA THR A 49 -12.36 -31.12 -16.78
C THR A 49 -12.18 -31.92 -15.48
N GLY A 50 -11.95 -31.24 -14.36
CA GLY A 50 -11.57 -31.88 -13.09
C GLY A 50 -10.24 -32.66 -13.16
N THR A 51 -9.49 -32.55 -14.27
CA THR A 51 -8.26 -33.33 -14.47
C THR A 51 -7.08 -32.67 -13.78
N LEU A 52 -6.23 -33.49 -13.17
CA LEU A 52 -4.91 -33.09 -12.70
C LEU A 52 -3.91 -33.35 -13.81
N ALA A 53 -3.42 -32.28 -14.43
CA ALA A 53 -2.44 -32.36 -15.52
C ALA A 53 -1.11 -31.71 -15.07
N PRO A 54 0.04 -32.35 -15.35
CA PRO A 54 1.34 -31.73 -15.12
C PRO A 54 1.56 -30.62 -16.16
N LEU A 55 1.08 -29.42 -15.86
CA LEU A 55 1.28 -28.23 -16.68
C LEU A 55 2.44 -27.39 -16.15
N PRO A 56 3.22 -26.74 -17.03
CA PRO A 56 4.33 -25.88 -16.59
C PRO A 56 3.86 -24.68 -15.75
N GLU A 57 2.62 -24.23 -15.96
CA GLU A 57 1.93 -23.26 -15.11
C GLU A 57 0.41 -23.47 -15.27
N LEU A 58 -0.36 -23.14 -14.23
CA LEU A 58 -1.82 -23.22 -14.28
C LEU A 58 -2.40 -22.12 -15.17
N PRO A 59 -3.39 -22.39 -16.04
CA PRO A 59 -4.00 -21.36 -16.86
C PRO A 59 -4.61 -20.21 -16.03
N ALA A 60 -5.18 -20.48 -14.85
CA ALA A 60 -5.64 -19.44 -13.93
C ALA A 60 -4.49 -18.56 -13.42
N ALA A 61 -3.33 -19.15 -13.15
CA ALA A 61 -2.15 -18.41 -12.72
C ALA A 61 -1.67 -17.48 -13.84
N VAL A 62 -1.53 -17.98 -15.06
CA VAL A 62 -1.13 -17.16 -16.23
C VAL A 62 -2.15 -16.03 -16.48
N ALA A 63 -3.45 -16.36 -16.51
CA ALA A 63 -4.53 -15.39 -16.69
C ALA A 63 -4.50 -14.28 -15.64
N SER A 64 -4.34 -14.63 -14.36
CA SER A 64 -4.31 -13.67 -13.26
C SER A 64 -3.09 -12.76 -13.30
N ILE A 65 -1.91 -13.28 -13.65
CA ILE A 65 -0.69 -12.48 -13.80
C ILE A 65 -0.84 -11.49 -14.95
N VAL A 66 -1.36 -11.95 -16.09
CA VAL A 66 -1.66 -11.08 -17.25
C VAL A 66 -2.67 -10.00 -16.87
N ALA A 67 -3.75 -10.36 -16.18
CA ALA A 67 -4.76 -9.42 -15.70
C ALA A 67 -4.17 -8.36 -14.74
N MET A 68 -3.29 -8.76 -13.82
CA MET A 68 -2.59 -7.81 -12.93
C MET A 68 -1.64 -6.90 -13.70
N HIS A 69 -0.95 -7.41 -14.72
CA HIS A 69 -0.09 -6.61 -15.60
C HIS A 69 -0.88 -5.66 -16.51
N SER A 70 -2.14 -5.97 -16.83
CA SER A 70 -3.03 -5.07 -17.58
C SER A 70 -3.80 -4.08 -16.70
N GLY A 71 -3.70 -4.20 -15.37
CA GLY A 71 -4.46 -3.40 -14.41
C GLY A 71 -5.89 -3.89 -14.15
N ASP A 72 -6.29 -5.04 -14.69
CA ASP A 72 -7.62 -5.63 -14.50
C ASP A 72 -7.64 -6.55 -13.26
N LEU A 73 -7.62 -5.92 -12.09
CA LEU A 73 -7.64 -6.65 -10.81
C LEU A 73 -8.96 -7.40 -10.57
N ALA A 74 -10.06 -6.94 -11.18
CA ALA A 74 -11.35 -7.61 -11.09
C ALA A 74 -11.32 -8.95 -11.83
N ALA A 75 -10.84 -8.97 -13.08
CA ALA A 75 -10.65 -10.22 -13.82
C ALA A 75 -9.66 -11.17 -13.12
N ALA A 76 -8.57 -10.64 -12.56
CA ALA A 76 -7.63 -11.44 -11.79
C ALA A 76 -8.34 -12.15 -10.61
N ALA A 77 -9.11 -11.40 -9.81
CA ALA A 77 -9.86 -11.94 -8.69
C ALA A 77 -10.90 -12.99 -9.14
N THR A 78 -11.71 -12.68 -10.15
CA THR A 78 -12.74 -13.59 -10.67
C THR A 78 -12.14 -14.92 -11.16
N VAL A 79 -11.05 -14.88 -11.92
CA VAL A 79 -10.40 -16.10 -12.42
C VAL A 79 -9.82 -16.94 -11.28
N LEU A 80 -9.19 -16.29 -10.29
CA LEU A 80 -8.60 -16.98 -9.15
C LEU A 80 -9.65 -17.59 -8.24
N ASP A 81 -10.74 -16.87 -7.97
CA ASP A 81 -11.85 -17.39 -7.15
C ASP A 81 -12.48 -18.62 -7.81
N ALA A 82 -12.78 -18.56 -9.11
CA ALA A 82 -13.31 -19.70 -9.86
C ALA A 82 -12.34 -20.89 -9.91
N ALA A 83 -11.04 -20.64 -10.06
CA ALA A 83 -10.02 -21.70 -10.11
C ALA A 83 -9.79 -22.37 -8.74
N ILE A 84 -9.83 -21.59 -7.65
CA ILE A 84 -9.70 -22.11 -6.28
C ILE A 84 -10.94 -22.92 -5.90
N GLU A 85 -12.14 -22.41 -6.19
CA GLU A 85 -13.40 -23.12 -5.96
C GLU A 85 -13.44 -24.43 -6.75
N GLY A 86 -13.06 -24.37 -8.02
CA GLY A 86 -12.97 -25.53 -8.90
C GLY A 86 -11.72 -26.40 -8.70
N ARG A 87 -10.89 -26.13 -7.68
CA ARG A 87 -9.69 -26.91 -7.30
C ARG A 87 -8.72 -27.14 -8.46
N GLN A 88 -8.55 -26.16 -9.34
CA GLN A 88 -7.66 -26.23 -10.49
C GLN A 88 -6.21 -26.53 -10.05
N GLY A 89 -5.61 -27.59 -10.60
CA GLY A 89 -4.26 -28.04 -10.21
C GLY A 89 -4.21 -28.86 -8.91
N GLY A 90 -5.37 -29.13 -8.29
CA GLY A 90 -5.46 -29.95 -7.08
C GLY A 90 -4.73 -29.35 -5.87
N PRO A 91 -4.42 -30.17 -4.85
CA PRO A 91 -3.72 -29.70 -3.65
C PRO A 91 -2.37 -29.04 -3.93
N ALA A 92 -1.62 -29.52 -4.92
CA ALA A 92 -0.31 -28.94 -5.26
C ALA A 92 -0.42 -27.54 -5.91
N GLY A 93 -1.50 -27.27 -6.64
CA GLY A 93 -1.76 -25.97 -7.27
C GLY A 93 -2.33 -24.91 -6.31
N ALA A 94 -2.95 -25.34 -5.21
CA ALA A 94 -3.66 -24.45 -4.29
C ALA A 94 -2.77 -23.32 -3.69
N PRO A 95 -1.52 -23.57 -3.23
CA PRO A 95 -0.65 -22.51 -2.71
C PRO A 95 -0.38 -21.41 -3.74
N ARG A 96 -0.10 -21.78 -4.99
CA ARG A 96 0.16 -20.84 -6.10
C ARG A 96 -1.04 -19.91 -6.34
N LEU A 97 -2.23 -20.49 -6.46
CA LEU A 97 -3.46 -19.72 -6.71
C LEU A 97 -3.78 -18.78 -5.54
N ARG A 98 -3.58 -19.23 -4.30
CA ARG A 98 -3.77 -18.39 -3.10
C ARG A 98 -2.78 -17.24 -3.03
N LEU A 99 -1.50 -17.48 -3.34
CA LEU A 99 -0.50 -16.41 -3.39
C LEU A 99 -0.81 -15.37 -4.46
N LEU A 100 -1.29 -15.79 -5.64
CA LEU A 100 -1.71 -14.85 -6.68
C LEU A 100 -2.96 -14.08 -6.26
N ARG A 101 -3.89 -14.70 -5.52
CA ARG A 101 -5.06 -14.01 -4.93
C ARG A 101 -4.64 -13.01 -3.86
N ALA A 102 -3.65 -13.37 -3.04
CA ALA A 102 -3.04 -12.47 -2.07
C ALA A 102 -2.41 -11.25 -2.77
N TRP A 103 -1.72 -11.47 -3.88
CA TRP A 103 -1.10 -10.41 -4.68
C TRP A 103 -2.14 -9.46 -5.29
N ALA A 104 -3.17 -10.01 -5.94
CA ALA A 104 -4.28 -9.22 -6.48
C ALA A 104 -4.98 -8.39 -5.39
N ALA A 105 -5.22 -8.99 -4.22
CA ALA A 105 -5.78 -8.29 -3.06
C ALA A 105 -4.87 -7.15 -2.57
N MET A 106 -3.55 -7.34 -2.52
CA MET A 106 -2.60 -6.29 -2.15
C MET A 106 -2.65 -5.11 -3.14
N LEU A 107 -2.66 -5.40 -4.45
CA LEU A 107 -2.77 -4.37 -5.49
C LEU A 107 -4.11 -3.62 -5.40
N ALA A 108 -5.19 -4.32 -5.06
CA ALA A 108 -6.52 -3.74 -4.86
C ALA A 108 -6.69 -2.94 -3.55
N GLY A 109 -5.67 -2.91 -2.69
CA GLY A 109 -5.71 -2.24 -1.38
C GLY A 109 -6.36 -3.07 -0.26
N GLU A 110 -6.67 -4.34 -0.49
CA GLU A 110 -7.27 -5.26 0.47
C GLU A 110 -6.20 -5.94 1.35
N ALA A 111 -5.48 -5.15 2.14
CA ALA A 111 -4.30 -5.62 2.89
C ALA A 111 -4.60 -6.77 3.88
N SER A 112 -5.78 -6.79 4.49
CA SER A 112 -6.17 -7.87 5.40
C SER A 112 -6.35 -9.20 4.65
N ARG A 113 -7.08 -9.17 3.52
CA ARG A 113 -7.28 -10.34 2.66
C ARG A 113 -5.95 -10.84 2.10
N ALA A 114 -5.07 -9.94 1.68
CA ALA A 114 -3.74 -10.30 1.20
C ALA A 114 -2.92 -11.09 2.24
N ARG A 115 -2.94 -10.66 3.52
CA ARG A 115 -2.25 -11.38 4.60
C ARG A 115 -2.87 -12.74 4.87
N GLU A 116 -4.19 -12.82 4.90
CA GLU A 116 -4.93 -14.06 5.12
C GLU A 116 -4.60 -15.10 4.03
N GLU A 117 -4.69 -14.72 2.76
CA GLU A 117 -4.40 -15.62 1.64
C GLU A 117 -2.94 -16.09 1.62
N CYS A 118 -2.00 -15.20 1.96
CA CYS A 118 -0.59 -15.57 2.08
C CYS A 118 -0.36 -16.58 3.21
N ALA A 119 -0.99 -16.36 4.37
CA ALA A 119 -0.91 -17.28 5.50
C ALA A 119 -1.48 -18.66 5.13
N LEU A 120 -2.64 -18.70 4.47
CA LEU A 120 -3.26 -19.94 3.98
C LEU A 120 -2.37 -20.67 2.96
N ALA A 121 -1.65 -19.95 2.10
CA ALA A 121 -0.71 -20.56 1.18
C ALA A 121 0.52 -21.16 1.90
N ARG A 122 1.09 -20.46 2.88
CA ARG A 122 2.25 -20.92 3.66
C ARG A 122 1.93 -22.09 4.60
N GLN A 123 0.71 -22.15 5.13
CA GLN A 123 0.24 -23.23 6.01
C GLN A 123 -0.18 -24.49 5.25
N HIS A 124 -0.16 -24.45 3.91
CA HIS A 124 -0.57 -25.58 3.10
C HIS A 124 0.42 -26.75 3.25
N PRO A 125 -0.04 -28.02 3.20
CA PRO A 125 0.85 -29.19 3.35
C PRO A 125 1.95 -29.32 2.28
N PHE A 126 1.79 -28.63 1.14
CA PHE A 126 2.78 -28.62 0.06
C PHE A 126 3.69 -27.41 0.21
N ALA A 127 5.01 -27.66 0.27
CA ALA A 127 6.00 -26.61 0.36
C ALA A 127 5.94 -25.66 -0.85
N LEU A 128 6.20 -24.38 -0.61
CA LEU A 128 6.28 -23.38 -1.67
C LEU A 128 7.52 -23.63 -2.53
N ALA A 129 7.33 -23.69 -3.85
CA ALA A 129 8.43 -23.66 -4.80
C ALA A 129 9.20 -22.33 -4.68
N PRO A 130 10.49 -22.25 -5.08
CA PRO A 130 11.28 -21.02 -4.95
C PRO A 130 10.61 -19.78 -5.57
N ARG A 131 9.94 -19.96 -6.71
CA ARG A 131 9.13 -18.90 -7.35
C ARG A 131 8.00 -18.40 -6.44
N ASP A 132 7.32 -19.30 -5.75
CA ASP A 132 6.18 -18.97 -4.89
C ASP A 132 6.62 -18.38 -3.56
N GLU A 133 7.76 -18.84 -3.03
CA GLU A 133 8.42 -18.21 -1.90
C GLU A 133 8.85 -16.77 -2.23
N LEU A 134 9.33 -16.51 -3.45
CA LEU A 134 9.62 -15.14 -3.91
C LEU A 134 8.36 -14.27 -3.89
N PHE A 135 7.21 -14.78 -4.34
CA PHE A 135 5.93 -14.08 -4.24
C PHE A 135 5.56 -13.80 -2.78
N ALA A 136 5.62 -14.81 -1.91
CA ALA A 136 5.23 -14.68 -0.51
C ALA A 136 6.10 -13.63 0.23
N ARG A 137 7.43 -13.68 0.06
CA ARG A 137 8.35 -12.70 0.66
C ARG A 137 8.19 -11.31 0.09
N SER A 138 8.04 -11.19 -1.24
CA SER A 138 7.83 -9.89 -1.89
C SER A 138 6.47 -9.27 -1.54
N LEU A 139 5.47 -10.10 -1.23
CA LEU A 139 4.16 -9.65 -0.76
C LEU A 139 4.28 -9.01 0.63
N GLU A 140 5.07 -9.61 1.53
CA GLU A 140 5.34 -9.03 2.86
C GLU A 140 6.04 -7.66 2.74
N VAL A 141 7.03 -7.55 1.86
CA VAL A 141 7.68 -6.27 1.51
C VAL A 141 6.65 -5.26 0.98
N GLY A 142 5.83 -5.67 0.01
CA GLY A 142 4.81 -4.81 -0.59
C GLY A 142 3.74 -4.34 0.40
N LEU A 143 3.32 -5.19 1.33
CA LEU A 143 2.37 -4.86 2.39
C LEU A 143 2.97 -3.90 3.43
N ALA A 144 4.21 -4.14 3.86
CA ALA A 144 4.92 -3.25 4.78
C ALA A 144 5.13 -1.86 4.17
N ARG A 145 5.54 -1.81 2.90
CA ARG A 145 5.72 -0.56 2.14
C ARG A 145 4.42 0.25 2.04
N ARG A 146 3.29 -0.42 1.79
CA ARG A 146 1.97 0.22 1.67
C ARG A 146 1.40 0.67 3.02
N ALA A 147 1.74 -0.04 4.10
CA ALA A 147 1.38 0.33 5.47
C ALA A 147 2.25 1.46 6.06
N ASP A 148 3.30 1.87 5.34
CA ASP A 148 4.34 2.78 5.82
C ASP A 148 5.03 2.29 7.12
N ASP A 149 5.09 0.97 7.31
CA ASP A 149 5.73 0.32 8.45
C ASP A 149 7.21 0.03 8.12
N LEU A 150 8.09 0.94 8.52
CA LEU A 150 9.53 0.83 8.28
C LEU A 150 10.14 -0.41 8.93
N GLN A 151 9.69 -0.78 10.13
CA GLN A 151 10.26 -1.90 10.86
C GLN A 151 9.85 -3.24 10.24
N ALA A 152 8.59 -3.38 9.82
CA ALA A 152 8.16 -4.53 9.03
C ALA A 152 8.88 -4.58 7.67
N LEU A 153 9.11 -3.43 7.04
CA LEU A 153 9.81 -3.36 5.75
C LEU A 153 11.26 -3.82 5.88
N MET A 154 11.99 -3.39 6.90
CA MET A 154 13.36 -3.83 7.15
C MET A 154 13.45 -5.35 7.34
N ARG A 155 12.59 -5.93 8.20
CA ARG A 155 12.55 -7.39 8.42
C ARG A 155 12.20 -8.16 7.14
N ALA A 156 11.19 -7.71 6.41
CA ALA A 156 10.79 -8.35 5.16
C ALA A 156 11.89 -8.24 4.08
N TRP A 157 12.59 -7.09 4.03
CA TRP A 157 13.72 -6.88 3.13
C TRP A 157 14.89 -7.82 3.43
N GLU A 158 15.31 -7.91 4.69
CA GLU A 158 16.36 -8.84 5.12
C GLU A 158 16.02 -10.28 4.71
N GLY A 159 14.76 -10.68 4.88
CA GLY A 159 14.28 -12.01 4.50
C GLY A 159 14.34 -12.30 2.98
N VAL A 160 14.22 -11.31 2.10
CA VAL A 160 14.19 -11.54 0.64
C VAL A 160 15.50 -11.22 -0.06
N ARG A 161 16.34 -10.36 0.53
CA ARG A 161 17.57 -9.81 -0.07
C ARG A 161 18.50 -10.88 -0.62
N GLU A 162 18.80 -11.92 0.16
CA GLU A 162 19.68 -13.02 -0.29
C GLU A 162 18.92 -14.03 -1.15
N PHE A 163 17.62 -14.17 -0.91
CA PHE A 163 16.77 -15.13 -1.60
C PHE A 163 16.55 -14.79 -3.07
N ILE A 164 16.52 -13.50 -3.43
CA ILE A 164 16.32 -13.07 -4.82
C ILE A 164 17.35 -13.68 -5.79
N MET A 165 18.57 -13.92 -5.32
CA MET A 165 19.66 -14.52 -6.12
C MET A 165 19.46 -16.01 -6.40
N THR A 166 18.54 -16.67 -5.69
CA THR A 166 18.27 -18.10 -5.81
C THR A 166 17.17 -18.42 -6.82
N VAL A 167 16.51 -17.39 -7.37
CA VAL A 167 15.35 -17.52 -8.25
C VAL A 167 15.67 -16.87 -9.59
N GLY A 168 15.57 -17.63 -10.69
CA GLY A 168 15.72 -17.08 -12.04
C GLY A 168 14.56 -16.17 -12.43
N MET A 169 14.85 -15.09 -13.18
CA MET A 169 13.84 -14.12 -13.59
C MET A 169 13.11 -14.52 -14.87
N GLY A 170 11.79 -14.57 -14.77
CA GLY A 170 10.86 -14.87 -15.86
C GLY A 170 9.71 -13.86 -15.92
N LEU A 171 8.85 -13.97 -16.95
CA LEU A 171 7.66 -13.11 -17.07
C LEU A 171 6.78 -13.18 -15.81
N PHE A 172 6.67 -14.37 -15.23
CA PHE A 172 5.82 -14.60 -14.05
C PHE A 172 6.44 -14.14 -12.73
N THR A 173 7.66 -13.59 -12.71
CA THR A 173 8.32 -13.04 -11.52
C THR A 173 8.51 -11.52 -11.57
N LEU A 174 8.06 -10.86 -12.64
CA LEU A 174 8.23 -9.40 -12.81
C LEU A 174 7.46 -8.58 -11.77
N LEU A 175 6.27 -9.02 -11.35
CA LEU A 175 5.49 -8.35 -10.30
C LEU A 175 6.25 -8.32 -8.95
N PRO A 176 6.71 -9.47 -8.40
CA PRO A 176 7.62 -9.49 -7.25
C PRO A 176 8.83 -8.58 -7.42
N LEU A 177 9.55 -8.71 -8.54
CA LEU A 177 10.76 -7.92 -8.79
C LEU A 177 10.48 -6.41 -8.74
N GLY A 178 9.37 -5.95 -9.31
CA GLY A 178 8.98 -4.54 -9.25
C GLY A 178 8.81 -4.02 -7.82
N GLU A 179 8.17 -4.80 -6.93
CA GLU A 179 8.05 -4.44 -5.52
C GLU A 179 9.41 -4.38 -4.81
N LEU A 180 10.29 -5.34 -5.12
CA LEU A 180 11.63 -5.40 -4.55
C LEU A 180 12.51 -4.24 -5.01
N VAL A 181 12.41 -3.82 -6.27
CA VAL A 181 13.14 -2.66 -6.81
C VAL A 181 12.81 -1.38 -6.05
N VAL A 182 11.52 -1.13 -5.79
CA VAL A 182 11.08 0.05 -5.03
C VAL A 182 11.51 -0.04 -3.55
N ALA A 183 11.42 -1.23 -2.96
CA ALA A 183 11.85 -1.46 -1.58
C ALA A 183 13.37 -1.29 -1.41
N ALA A 184 14.17 -1.83 -2.32
CA ALA A 184 15.62 -1.70 -2.35
C ALA A 184 16.06 -0.24 -2.35
N ALA A 185 15.43 0.59 -3.19
CA ALA A 185 15.68 2.03 -3.22
C ALA A 185 15.35 2.71 -1.88
N ARG A 186 14.22 2.32 -1.26
CA ARG A 186 13.83 2.82 0.07
C ARG A 186 14.80 2.39 1.18
N MET A 187 15.35 1.18 1.10
CA MET A 187 16.36 0.64 2.02
C MET A 187 17.79 1.08 1.71
N ARG A 188 18.00 1.84 0.62
CA ARG A 188 19.32 2.23 0.10
C ARG A 188 20.23 1.04 -0.23
N ASP A 189 19.63 -0.05 -0.68
CA ASP A 189 20.30 -1.31 -1.03
C ASP A 189 19.97 -1.76 -2.46
N THR A 190 20.05 -0.82 -3.41
CA THR A 190 19.70 -1.07 -4.82
C THR A 190 20.57 -2.15 -5.46
N ARG A 191 21.80 -2.32 -4.98
CA ARG A 191 22.75 -3.33 -5.48
C ARG A 191 22.23 -4.75 -5.34
N ALA A 192 21.40 -5.03 -4.34
CA ALA A 192 20.85 -6.35 -4.12
C ALA A 192 19.91 -6.82 -5.24
N VAL A 193 19.26 -5.90 -5.95
CA VAL A 193 18.31 -6.24 -7.03
C VAL A 193 18.91 -6.08 -8.43
N GLU A 194 20.09 -5.46 -8.56
CA GLU A 194 20.73 -5.18 -9.85
C GLU A 194 20.88 -6.43 -10.74
N PRO A 195 21.35 -7.60 -10.24
CA PRO A 195 21.47 -8.80 -11.07
C PRO A 195 20.12 -9.31 -11.60
N ALA A 196 19.10 -9.40 -10.73
CA ALA A 196 17.76 -9.82 -11.11
C ALA A 196 17.10 -8.82 -12.08
N LEU A 197 17.31 -7.52 -11.86
CA LEU A 197 16.82 -6.47 -12.74
C LEU A 197 17.46 -6.55 -14.13
N ALA A 198 18.77 -6.82 -14.21
CA ALA A 198 19.47 -7.02 -15.47
C ALA A 198 18.94 -8.26 -16.23
N GLU A 199 18.70 -9.37 -15.53
CA GLU A 199 18.12 -10.58 -16.13
C GLU A 199 16.71 -10.32 -16.68
N ALA A 200 15.87 -9.60 -15.94
CA ALA A 200 14.53 -9.21 -16.37
C ALA A 200 14.55 -8.31 -17.61
N TRP A 201 15.45 -7.31 -17.66
CA TRP A 201 15.58 -6.47 -18.85
C TRP A 201 16.13 -7.22 -20.05
N ALA A 202 17.06 -8.16 -19.86
CA ALA A 202 17.55 -9.03 -20.92
C ALA A 202 16.41 -9.91 -21.48
N LEU A 203 15.56 -10.45 -20.61
CA LEU A 203 14.37 -11.20 -21.00
C LEU A 203 13.39 -10.34 -21.81
N LEU A 204 13.00 -9.18 -21.29
CA LEU A 204 12.05 -8.29 -21.96
C LEU A 204 12.58 -7.82 -23.31
N SER A 205 13.89 -7.54 -23.41
CA SER A 205 14.54 -7.15 -24.67
C SER A 205 14.46 -8.27 -25.71
N ARG A 206 14.69 -9.54 -25.33
CA ARG A 206 14.53 -10.70 -26.23
C ARG A 206 13.10 -10.88 -26.72
N LEU A 207 12.12 -10.43 -25.95
CA LEU A 207 10.70 -10.50 -26.28
C LEU A 207 10.18 -9.27 -27.04
N GLY A 208 11.04 -8.30 -27.36
CA GLY A 208 10.65 -7.07 -28.08
C GLY A 208 10.06 -5.97 -27.19
N ASP A 209 10.37 -5.97 -25.89
CA ASP A 209 9.87 -5.03 -24.87
C ASP A 209 8.33 -4.88 -24.84
N PRO A 210 7.57 -6.01 -24.73
CA PRO A 210 6.11 -5.98 -24.81
C PRO A 210 5.50 -5.11 -23.70
N PRO A 211 4.70 -4.07 -24.03
CA PRO A 211 4.21 -3.10 -23.06
C PRO A 211 3.48 -3.71 -21.86
N LEU A 212 2.73 -4.79 -22.07
CA LEU A 212 2.02 -5.50 -21.01
C LEU A 212 2.97 -5.96 -19.88
N TRP A 213 4.12 -6.52 -20.25
CA TRP A 213 5.06 -7.10 -19.30
C TRP A 213 6.08 -6.08 -18.79
N SER A 214 6.42 -5.07 -19.59
CA SER A 214 7.47 -4.11 -19.24
C SER A 214 6.95 -2.91 -18.43
N SER A 215 5.70 -2.47 -18.64
CA SER A 215 5.22 -1.19 -18.07
C SER A 215 5.27 -1.11 -16.55
N THR A 216 4.88 -2.18 -15.85
CA THR A 216 4.87 -2.19 -14.37
C THR A 216 6.30 -2.15 -13.80
N LEU A 217 7.25 -2.85 -14.44
CA LEU A 217 8.66 -2.81 -14.04
C LEU A 217 9.30 -1.46 -14.37
N ARG A 218 8.99 -0.86 -15.52
CA ARG A 218 9.43 0.51 -15.87
C ARG A 218 8.92 1.51 -14.82
N TRP A 219 7.67 1.39 -14.40
CA TRP A 219 7.11 2.22 -13.34
C TRP A 219 7.82 2.03 -12.00
N ALA A 220 8.08 0.78 -11.60
CA ALA A 220 8.85 0.49 -10.39
C ALA A 220 10.25 1.15 -10.43
N CYS A 221 10.94 1.13 -11.57
CA CYS A 221 12.23 1.80 -11.73
C CYS A 221 12.11 3.33 -11.66
N VAL A 222 11.06 3.93 -12.22
CA VAL A 222 10.79 5.38 -12.04
C VAL A 222 10.62 5.72 -10.56
N GLN A 223 9.84 4.92 -9.82
CA GLN A 223 9.64 5.12 -8.39
C GLN A 223 10.95 4.95 -7.60
N ALA A 224 11.76 3.95 -7.94
CA ALA A 224 13.05 3.69 -7.33
C ALA A 224 14.04 4.84 -7.56
N GLY A 225 14.17 5.35 -8.79
CA GLY A 225 15.05 6.49 -9.10
C GLY A 225 14.67 7.76 -8.33
N ILE A 226 13.37 8.03 -8.16
CA ILE A 226 12.88 9.14 -7.32
C ILE A 226 13.29 8.93 -5.85
N LEU A 227 13.06 7.73 -5.30
CA LEU A 227 13.41 7.42 -3.91
C LEU A 227 14.92 7.45 -3.65
N ALA A 228 15.72 7.05 -4.63
CA ALA A 228 17.17 7.08 -4.59
C ALA A 228 17.76 8.47 -4.88
N ASN A 229 16.93 9.46 -5.22
CA ASN A 229 17.34 10.80 -5.67
C ASN A 229 18.33 10.75 -6.86
N ARG A 230 18.02 9.90 -7.86
CA ARG A 230 18.80 9.70 -9.08
C ARG A 230 17.96 10.06 -10.32
N PRO A 231 17.77 11.37 -10.60
CA PRO A 231 16.93 11.81 -11.70
C PRO A 231 17.44 11.33 -13.07
N ASP A 232 18.74 11.09 -13.22
CA ASP A 232 19.38 10.66 -14.47
C ASP A 232 18.99 9.24 -14.89
N GLU A 233 18.45 8.42 -13.97
CA GLU A 233 18.01 7.05 -14.24
C GLU A 233 16.55 6.97 -14.74
N LEU A 234 15.77 8.06 -14.62
CA LEU A 234 14.35 8.11 -15.01
C LEU A 234 14.10 8.14 -16.54
N PRO A 235 14.87 8.89 -17.35
CA PRO A 235 14.57 9.10 -18.78
C PRO A 235 14.30 7.83 -19.59
N PRO A 236 15.10 6.73 -19.51
CA PRO A 236 14.83 5.54 -20.32
C PRO A 236 13.48 4.89 -19.97
N HIS A 237 13.11 4.91 -18.69
CA HIS A 237 11.87 4.32 -18.23
C HIS A 237 10.65 5.19 -18.55
N ALA A 238 10.75 6.50 -18.31
CA ALA A 238 9.71 7.46 -18.65
C ALA A 238 9.44 7.50 -20.16
N ALA A 239 10.49 7.51 -20.98
CA ALA A 239 10.34 7.50 -22.44
C ALA A 239 9.68 6.22 -22.95
N ALA A 240 10.00 5.05 -22.36
CA ALA A 240 9.36 3.79 -22.71
C ALA A 240 7.85 3.81 -22.39
N LEU A 241 7.46 4.30 -21.22
CA LEU A 241 6.05 4.46 -20.84
C LEU A 241 5.30 5.44 -21.75
N VAL A 242 5.94 6.55 -22.15
CA VAL A 242 5.36 7.51 -23.11
C VAL A 242 5.16 6.86 -24.47
N ARG A 243 6.12 6.10 -25.00
CA ARG A 243 5.94 5.38 -26.27
C ARG A 243 4.79 4.37 -26.19
N ALA A 244 4.75 3.57 -25.14
CA ALA A 244 3.70 2.57 -24.94
C ALA A 244 2.31 3.16 -24.68
N SER A 245 2.21 4.45 -24.30
CA SER A 245 0.93 5.09 -23.99
C SER A 245 -0.04 5.20 -25.17
N GLN A 246 0.46 5.05 -26.40
CA GLN A 246 -0.37 5.10 -27.61
C GLN A 246 -1.31 3.90 -27.70
N ASP A 247 -0.79 2.71 -27.34
CA ASP A 247 -1.47 1.44 -27.57
C ASP A 247 -1.85 0.72 -26.28
N PHE A 248 -1.29 1.13 -25.13
CA PHE A 248 -1.51 0.46 -23.85
C PHE A 248 -2.05 1.40 -22.76
N PRO A 249 -3.33 1.24 -22.34
CA PRO A 249 -3.99 2.13 -21.39
C PRO A 249 -3.26 2.29 -20.05
N LEU A 250 -2.68 1.20 -19.51
CA LEU A 250 -1.92 1.27 -18.27
C LEU A 250 -0.66 2.13 -18.45
N ALA A 251 0.10 1.97 -19.54
CA ALA A 251 1.25 2.82 -19.82
C ALA A 251 0.86 4.30 -19.94
N ALA A 252 -0.31 4.60 -20.52
CA ALA A 252 -0.83 5.97 -20.57
C ALA A 252 -1.09 6.56 -19.19
N ALA A 253 -1.73 5.80 -18.30
CA ALA A 253 -1.94 6.21 -16.90
C ALA A 253 -0.62 6.46 -16.17
N LEU A 254 0.34 5.55 -16.32
CA LEU A 254 1.67 5.63 -15.70
C LEU A 254 2.49 6.83 -16.22
N ALA A 255 2.48 7.08 -17.53
CA ALA A 255 3.18 8.20 -18.15
C ALA A 255 2.61 9.55 -17.69
N GLU A 256 1.28 9.65 -17.57
CA GLU A 256 0.62 10.85 -17.06
C GLU A 256 0.92 11.09 -15.58
N ALA A 257 0.86 10.04 -14.76
CA ALA A 257 1.24 10.11 -13.36
C ALA A 257 2.70 10.54 -13.19
N GLY A 258 3.62 9.99 -13.99
CA GLY A 258 5.02 10.40 -14.03
C GLY A 258 5.19 11.88 -14.36
N ARG A 259 4.50 12.39 -15.39
CA ARG A 259 4.51 13.82 -15.74
C ARG A 259 3.97 14.70 -14.61
N ALA A 260 2.85 14.32 -14.00
CA ALA A 260 2.30 15.04 -12.86
C ALA A 260 3.30 15.08 -11.70
N TRP A 261 3.97 13.96 -11.42
CA TRP A 261 4.97 13.86 -10.37
C TRP A 261 6.19 14.75 -10.62
N VAL A 262 6.75 14.74 -11.83
CA VAL A 262 7.90 15.58 -12.21
C VAL A 262 7.55 17.07 -12.05
N ARG A 263 6.36 17.51 -12.49
CA ARG A 263 5.91 18.89 -12.29
C ARG A 263 5.83 19.27 -10.80
N MET A 264 5.31 18.39 -9.96
CA MET A 264 5.26 18.61 -8.51
C MET A 264 6.65 18.70 -7.87
N LEU A 265 7.63 17.92 -8.34
CA LEU A 265 9.02 18.02 -7.89
C LEU A 265 9.65 19.36 -8.31
N GLY A 266 9.28 19.88 -9.47
CA GLY A 266 9.65 21.23 -9.93
C GLY A 266 8.89 22.38 -9.26
N GLY A 267 8.07 22.11 -8.24
CA GLY A 267 7.30 23.13 -7.51
C GLY A 267 5.99 23.56 -8.19
N GLN A 268 5.63 22.96 -9.33
CA GLN A 268 4.38 23.24 -10.04
C GLN A 268 3.30 22.24 -9.60
N VAL A 269 2.46 22.64 -8.64
CA VAL A 269 1.34 21.83 -8.17
C VAL A 269 0.04 22.38 -8.72
N GLU A 270 -0.58 21.61 -9.61
CA GLU A 270 -1.91 21.87 -10.12
C GLU A 270 -2.88 20.82 -9.57
N ALA A 271 -3.75 21.23 -8.64
CA ALA A 271 -4.60 20.29 -7.89
C ALA A 271 -5.53 19.47 -8.78
N THR A 272 -6.14 20.10 -9.79
CA THR A 272 -7.01 19.41 -10.77
C THR A 272 -6.25 18.36 -11.57
N ALA A 273 -5.03 18.66 -12.01
CA ALA A 273 -4.21 17.71 -12.75
C ALA A 273 -3.74 16.54 -11.87
N ALA A 274 -3.39 16.81 -10.60
CA ALA A 274 -3.01 15.77 -9.64
C ALA A 274 -4.19 14.83 -9.31
N GLU A 275 -5.40 15.37 -9.13
CA GLU A 275 -6.61 14.57 -8.92
C GLU A 275 -6.93 13.70 -10.14
N ALA A 276 -6.84 14.25 -11.35
CA ALA A 276 -7.08 13.51 -12.59
C ALA A 276 -6.08 12.35 -12.75
N ALA A 277 -4.79 12.60 -12.51
CA ALA A 277 -3.75 11.58 -12.57
C ALA A 277 -3.96 10.49 -11.51
N ALA A 278 -4.30 10.88 -10.26
CA ALA A 278 -4.57 9.94 -9.17
C ALA A 278 -5.77 9.04 -9.49
N THR A 279 -6.86 9.62 -9.98
CA THR A 279 -8.08 8.89 -10.37
C THR A 279 -7.80 7.94 -11.55
N ARG A 280 -6.99 8.37 -12.52
CA ARG A 280 -6.61 7.54 -13.66
C ARG A 280 -5.75 6.34 -13.25
N LEU A 281 -4.80 6.53 -12.33
CA LEU A 281 -4.04 5.42 -11.74
C LEU A 281 -4.96 4.40 -11.05
N ALA A 282 -5.92 4.88 -10.25
CA ALA A 282 -6.85 4.00 -9.57
C ALA A 282 -7.72 3.18 -10.53
N ARG A 283 -8.23 3.81 -11.59
CA ARG A 283 -8.97 3.12 -12.67
C ARG A 283 -8.11 2.12 -13.45
N ALA A 284 -6.80 2.34 -13.49
CA ALA A 284 -5.83 1.43 -14.11
C ALA A 284 -5.33 0.33 -13.16
N GLY A 285 -6.02 0.06 -12.05
CA GLY A 285 -5.67 -1.00 -11.11
C GLY A 285 -4.56 -0.64 -10.12
N LEU A 286 -4.21 0.65 -10.00
CA LEU A 286 -3.18 1.14 -9.06
C LEU A 286 -3.76 2.16 -8.06
N PRO A 287 -4.77 1.79 -7.25
CA PRO A 287 -5.44 2.71 -6.32
C PRO A 287 -4.49 3.25 -5.25
N TRP A 288 -3.56 2.43 -4.77
CA TRP A 288 -2.57 2.86 -3.78
C TRP A 288 -1.62 3.94 -4.36
N ASP A 289 -1.12 3.75 -5.58
CA ASP A 289 -0.26 4.75 -6.24
C ASP A 289 -1.03 6.05 -6.50
N GLY A 290 -2.30 5.95 -6.91
CA GLY A 290 -3.19 7.11 -7.07
C GLY A 290 -3.39 7.87 -5.77
N ALA A 291 -3.72 7.17 -4.68
CA ALA A 291 -3.87 7.78 -3.36
C ALA A 291 -2.57 8.46 -2.88
N ARG A 292 -1.42 7.81 -3.10
CA ARG A 292 -0.11 8.36 -2.76
C ARG A 292 0.22 9.61 -3.58
N LEU A 293 -0.09 9.62 -4.87
CA LEU A 293 0.11 10.79 -5.73
C LEU A 293 -0.73 11.97 -5.25
N ALA A 294 -2.01 11.74 -4.94
CA ALA A 294 -2.90 12.78 -4.39
C ALA A 294 -2.41 13.31 -3.03
N ALA A 295 -1.98 12.41 -2.11
CA ALA A 295 -1.44 12.81 -0.81
C ALA A 295 -0.14 13.62 -0.95
N HIS A 296 0.72 13.25 -1.90
CA HIS A 296 1.96 13.99 -2.18
C HIS A 296 1.68 15.39 -2.73
N ALA A 297 0.70 15.51 -3.65
CA ALA A 297 0.25 16.78 -4.19
C ALA A 297 -0.35 17.67 -3.08
N ALA A 298 -1.15 17.10 -2.19
CA ALA A 298 -1.76 17.82 -1.07
C ALA A 298 -0.70 18.47 -0.17
N GLY A 299 0.39 17.76 0.12
CA GLY A 299 1.50 18.27 0.94
C GLY A 299 2.27 19.45 0.33
N ARG A 300 2.04 19.76 -0.96
CA ARG A 300 2.67 20.86 -1.69
C ARG A 300 1.65 21.87 -2.25
N ALA A 301 0.36 21.68 -1.99
CA ALA A 301 -0.68 22.58 -2.48
C ALA A 301 -0.55 23.96 -1.81
N ALA A 302 -0.59 25.02 -2.62
CA ALA A 302 -0.51 26.40 -2.12
C ALA A 302 -1.77 26.80 -1.35
N GLU A 303 -2.94 26.35 -1.82
CA GLU A 303 -4.22 26.68 -1.21
C GLU A 303 -4.71 25.58 -0.25
N ARG A 304 -5.22 25.99 0.91
CA ARG A 304 -5.83 25.07 1.89
C ARG A 304 -7.00 24.28 1.30
N LYS A 305 -7.79 24.89 0.40
CA LYS A 305 -8.91 24.23 -0.28
C LYS A 305 -8.44 23.05 -1.13
N ASP A 306 -7.38 23.26 -1.91
CA ASP A 306 -6.79 22.25 -2.78
C ASP A 306 -6.12 21.13 -1.98
N MET A 307 -5.42 21.47 -0.90
CA MET A 307 -4.89 20.49 0.05
C MET A 307 -6.01 19.57 0.57
N LEU A 308 -7.11 20.13 1.06
CA LEU A 308 -8.24 19.35 1.60
C LEU A 308 -8.91 18.49 0.53
N ARG A 309 -9.08 19.02 -0.69
CA ARG A 309 -9.63 18.30 -1.84
C ARG A 309 -8.76 17.09 -2.19
N LEU A 310 -7.45 17.27 -2.30
CA LEU A 310 -6.52 16.18 -2.64
C LEU A 310 -6.40 15.13 -1.52
N LEU A 311 -6.48 15.53 -0.25
CA LEU A 311 -6.56 14.58 0.87
C LEU A 311 -7.87 13.79 0.85
N GLN A 312 -8.98 14.40 0.42
CA GLN A 312 -10.24 13.69 0.25
C GLN A 312 -10.12 12.64 -0.86
N VAL A 313 -9.57 13.01 -2.02
CA VAL A 313 -9.29 12.06 -3.12
C VAL A 313 -8.42 10.90 -2.64
N ALA A 314 -7.32 11.18 -1.92
CA ALA A 314 -6.47 10.12 -1.38
C ALA A 314 -7.23 9.15 -0.45
N ARG A 315 -8.16 9.68 0.36
CA ARG A 315 -9.02 8.87 1.23
C ARG A 315 -10.11 8.11 0.48
N GLU A 316 -10.67 8.63 -0.60
CA GLU A 316 -11.66 7.88 -1.39
C GLU A 316 -11.01 6.72 -2.13
N LEU A 317 -9.84 6.95 -2.71
CA LEU A 317 -9.09 5.93 -3.44
C LEU A 317 -8.54 4.80 -2.53
N TYR A 318 -8.31 5.08 -1.25
CA TYR A 318 -7.71 4.12 -0.30
C TYR A 318 -8.65 3.67 0.84
N GLY A 319 -9.59 4.54 1.24
CA GLY A 319 -10.27 4.51 2.54
C GLY A 319 -11.68 3.93 2.54
N ASP A 320 -12.34 3.74 1.39
CA ASP A 320 -13.66 3.08 1.38
C ASP A 320 -13.59 1.55 1.55
N ARG A 321 -12.40 0.93 1.45
CA ARG A 321 -12.21 -0.52 1.67
C ARG A 321 -11.59 -0.89 3.02
N ALA A 322 -10.88 0.02 3.67
CA ALA A 322 -10.34 -0.18 5.03
C ALA A 322 -11.38 0.08 6.14
N ALA A 323 -12.33 1.01 5.92
CA ALA A 323 -13.36 1.35 6.90
C ALA A 323 -14.41 0.23 7.08
N LEU A 324 -14.70 -0.55 6.02
CA LEU A 324 -15.62 -1.70 6.07
C LEU A 324 -15.10 -2.85 6.95
N THR A 325 -13.79 -3.00 7.11
CA THR A 325 -13.18 -4.00 8.02
C THR A 325 -13.10 -3.54 9.48
N ALA A 326 -13.09 -2.23 9.75
CA ALA A 326 -13.11 -1.73 11.12
C ALA A 326 -14.53 -1.73 11.72
N GLY A 327 -15.55 -1.49 10.89
CA GLY A 327 -16.96 -1.50 11.30
C GLY A 327 -17.50 -2.88 11.69
N THR A 328 -16.99 -3.96 11.07
CA THR A 328 -17.36 -5.35 11.41
C THR A 328 -16.68 -5.84 12.69
N ALA A 329 -15.45 -5.40 12.98
CA ALA A 329 -14.76 -5.73 14.23
C ALA A 329 -15.39 -5.07 15.47
N GLN A 330 -15.90 -3.84 15.35
CA GLN A 330 -16.60 -3.15 16.45
C GLN A 330 -18.06 -3.63 16.66
N GLY A 331 -18.69 -4.21 15.64
CA GLY A 331 -19.99 -4.88 15.77
C GLY A 331 -19.90 -6.24 16.48
N ALA A 332 -18.83 -7.00 16.21
CA ALA A 332 -18.61 -8.30 16.84
C ALA A 332 -18.24 -8.22 18.35
N GLN A 333 -17.62 -7.12 18.78
CA GLN A 333 -17.26 -6.91 20.20
C GLN A 333 -18.42 -6.45 21.08
N ARG A 334 -19.59 -6.11 20.53
CA ARG A 334 -20.77 -5.71 21.31
C ARG A 334 -21.82 -6.81 21.50
N SER A 335 -21.61 -8.00 20.92
CA SER A 335 -22.58 -9.11 20.99
C SER A 335 -22.05 -10.37 21.70
N GLY A 336 -20.89 -10.29 22.35
CA GLY A 336 -20.23 -11.40 23.03
C GLY A 336 -20.55 -11.53 24.52
N ASP A 337 -21.79 -11.28 24.95
CA ASP A 337 -22.16 -11.45 26.36
C ASP A 337 -23.60 -11.93 26.54
N VAL A 338 -23.88 -13.16 26.08
CA VAL A 338 -24.84 -14.09 26.70
C VAL A 338 -24.40 -15.53 26.37
N ALA A 339 -23.79 -16.23 27.33
CA ALA A 339 -23.63 -17.68 27.30
C ALA A 339 -24.69 -18.32 28.22
N GLY A 340 -25.39 -19.34 27.72
CA GLY A 340 -26.39 -20.06 28.51
C GLY A 340 -27.06 -21.24 27.81
N ALA A 341 -26.33 -22.36 27.75
CA ALA A 341 -26.82 -23.76 27.80
C ALA A 341 -27.34 -24.46 26.51
N PRO A 342 -27.20 -25.82 26.44
CA PRO A 342 -26.99 -26.58 25.20
C PRO A 342 -28.18 -27.49 24.82
N VAL A 343 -28.39 -27.77 23.52
CA VAL A 343 -29.30 -28.85 23.09
C VAL A 343 -28.82 -29.53 21.80
N VAL A 344 -28.36 -30.78 21.99
CA VAL A 344 -28.64 -32.03 21.25
C VAL A 344 -28.58 -32.07 19.71
N VAL A 345 -27.66 -32.91 19.23
CA VAL A 345 -27.57 -33.50 17.89
C VAL A 345 -28.78 -34.39 17.58
N ARG A 346 -29.44 -34.19 16.43
CA ARG A 346 -30.14 -35.26 15.69
C ARG A 346 -30.07 -35.03 14.18
N ASP A 347 -29.72 -36.11 13.49
CA ASP A 347 -29.70 -36.29 12.03
C ASP A 347 -31.07 -36.15 11.37
N ALA A 348 -31.08 -35.64 10.14
CA ALA A 348 -31.75 -36.26 8.97
C ALA A 348 -31.56 -35.42 7.69
N SER A 349 -31.18 -36.07 6.60
CA SER A 349 -31.38 -35.62 5.20
C SER A 349 -32.55 -36.41 4.59
N PRO A 350 -32.90 -36.26 3.29
CA PRO A 350 -33.53 -35.10 2.62
C PRO A 350 -34.78 -35.54 1.78
N SER A 351 -35.66 -34.63 1.32
CA SER A 351 -36.67 -34.80 0.22
C SER A 351 -37.68 -33.64 0.29
N ASN A 352 -38.36 -33.09 -0.73
CA ASN A 352 -38.26 -32.95 -2.19
C ASN A 352 -39.44 -32.01 -2.59
N ALA A 353 -39.33 -31.36 -3.75
CA ALA A 353 -40.41 -30.96 -4.67
C ALA A 353 -41.41 -29.81 -4.37
N GLY A 354 -41.65 -29.02 -5.44
CA GLY A 354 -42.94 -28.41 -5.81
C GLY A 354 -43.01 -26.90 -5.64
N ARG A 355 -42.79 -26.08 -6.67
CA ARG A 355 -43.67 -25.68 -7.80
C ARG A 355 -44.34 -24.30 -7.61
N ASP A 356 -44.04 -23.44 -8.59
CA ASP A 356 -44.89 -22.49 -9.33
C ASP A 356 -45.72 -21.41 -8.63
N GLY A 357 -45.59 -20.17 -9.13
CA GLY A 357 -46.76 -19.32 -9.40
C GLY A 357 -46.70 -17.82 -9.07
N THR A 358 -46.32 -17.03 -10.08
CA THR A 358 -47.00 -15.78 -10.54
C THR A 358 -47.20 -14.55 -9.63
N ALA A 359 -46.40 -13.51 -9.93
CA ALA A 359 -46.75 -12.13 -10.34
C ALA A 359 -47.57 -11.12 -9.48
N ILE A 360 -47.14 -9.86 -9.64
CA ILE A 360 -47.89 -8.57 -9.72
C ILE A 360 -47.62 -7.51 -8.62
N SER A 361 -47.21 -6.33 -9.12
CA SER A 361 -47.36 -4.94 -8.64
C SER A 361 -46.47 -4.33 -7.55
N SER A 362 -45.56 -3.49 -8.04
CA SER A 362 -45.46 -2.04 -7.76
C SER A 362 -46.15 -1.46 -6.52
N ARG A 363 -45.38 -0.77 -5.68
CA ARG A 363 -45.65 0.61 -5.22
C ARG A 363 -44.45 1.20 -4.47
N THR A 364 -44.03 2.35 -4.97
CA THR A 364 -43.34 3.46 -4.31
C THR A 364 -43.97 3.77 -2.94
N PHE A 365 -43.17 4.07 -1.91
CA PHE A 365 -43.52 5.11 -0.92
C PHE A 365 -42.28 5.57 -0.13
N THR A 366 -42.18 6.89 -0.04
CA THR A 366 -41.27 7.72 0.75
C THR A 366 -41.78 7.95 2.18
N ASN A 367 -40.93 8.62 2.98
CA ASN A 367 -41.12 9.17 4.33
C ASN A 367 -40.69 8.24 5.47
N GLY A 368 -40.09 8.71 6.55
CA GLY A 368 -39.86 10.07 6.99
C GLY A 368 -39.28 10.06 8.41
N SER A 369 -38.55 11.14 8.71
CA SER A 369 -37.97 11.51 9.98
C SER A 369 -38.92 11.44 11.19
N VAL A 370 -38.41 10.98 12.33
CA VAL A 370 -39.05 11.18 13.65
C VAL A 370 -38.06 11.83 14.61
N ARG A 371 -38.35 13.11 14.90
CA ARG A 371 -37.92 13.82 16.10
C ARG A 371 -38.66 13.24 17.31
N LYS A 372 -37.99 13.12 18.47
CA LYS A 372 -38.66 13.17 19.78
C LYS A 372 -38.08 14.32 20.59
N ARG A 373 -38.99 15.18 21.03
CA ARG A 373 -38.81 16.37 21.87
C ARG A 373 -39.39 16.08 23.25
N ARG A 374 -38.69 16.62 24.27
CA ARG A 374 -39.18 17.19 25.54
C ARG A 374 -39.84 16.20 26.52
N ALA A 375 -39.79 16.37 27.84
CA ALA A 375 -39.89 17.54 28.74
C ALA A 375 -39.40 17.07 30.14
N ARG A 376 -39.19 17.84 31.23
CA ARG A 376 -39.33 19.25 31.64
C ARG A 376 -38.74 19.40 33.05
N GLY A 377 -38.13 20.57 33.33
CA GLY A 377 -38.33 21.36 34.57
C GLY A 377 -37.31 21.15 35.71
N GLY A 378 -36.84 22.17 36.44
CA GLY A 378 -37.05 23.62 36.44
C GLY A 378 -36.37 24.24 37.70
N GLY A 379 -35.99 25.53 37.61
CA GLY A 379 -35.70 26.49 38.72
C GLY A 379 -34.44 26.27 39.60
N ALA A 380 -33.76 27.26 40.20
CA ALA A 380 -33.72 28.71 40.11
C ALA A 380 -32.49 29.21 40.95
N ARG A 381 -31.83 30.28 40.47
CA ARG A 381 -31.10 31.40 41.14
C ARG A 381 -30.22 31.23 42.41
N ALA A 382 -29.00 31.78 42.32
CA ALA A 382 -28.31 32.75 43.23
C ALA A 382 -26.81 32.80 42.82
N SER A 383 -25.94 33.81 43.01
CA SER A 383 -25.98 35.25 43.32
C SER A 383 -24.51 35.77 43.37
N LEU A 384 -24.23 36.94 42.79
CA LEU A 384 -23.28 38.06 43.12
C LEU A 384 -21.90 37.77 43.80
N ALA A 385 -20.73 38.10 43.20
CA ALA A 385 -19.96 39.39 43.12
C ALA A 385 -19.00 39.65 44.34
N PRO A 386 -18.01 40.59 44.38
CA PRO A 386 -17.32 41.43 43.37
C PRO A 386 -15.75 41.59 43.51
N VAL A 387 -15.23 42.53 42.72
CA VAL A 387 -13.89 43.14 42.44
C VAL A 387 -13.23 43.96 43.59
N GLN A 388 -11.90 44.19 43.55
CA GLN A 388 -11.12 45.44 43.90
C GLN A 388 -9.59 45.20 43.70
N HIS A 389 -8.80 45.84 42.81
CA HIS A 389 -8.27 47.21 42.58
C HIS A 389 -6.92 47.57 43.28
N VAL A 390 -5.81 47.57 42.49
CA VAL A 390 -4.66 48.56 42.36
C VAL A 390 -3.73 48.80 43.59
N PRO A 391 -2.44 49.29 43.49
CA PRO A 391 -1.70 49.96 42.41
C PRO A 391 -0.24 49.51 42.11
N ASP A 392 0.25 50.12 41.03
CA ASP A 392 1.62 50.28 40.52
C ASP A 392 2.54 51.13 41.43
N ARG A 393 3.82 50.72 41.55
CA ARG A 393 4.97 51.58 41.90
C ARG A 393 6.28 50.93 41.41
N ARG A 394 6.99 51.60 40.50
CA ARG A 394 8.45 51.50 40.36
C ARG A 394 9.11 52.64 41.13
N PRO A 395 10.33 52.43 41.65
CA PRO A 395 11.46 53.22 41.12
C PRO A 395 12.76 52.42 40.96
N ALA A 396 13.69 53.05 40.25
CA ALA A 396 15.02 52.59 39.83
C ALA A 396 16.07 52.53 40.95
N LEU A 397 17.15 51.73 40.77
CA LEU A 397 18.56 52.17 40.93
C LEU A 397 19.59 51.07 40.54
N ASP A 398 20.57 51.48 39.72
CA ASP A 398 21.97 51.07 39.51
C ASP A 398 22.52 49.65 39.77
N ALA A 399 23.03 49.10 38.65
CA ALA A 399 24.38 48.58 38.45
C ALA A 399 25.16 48.00 39.66
N ARG A 400 25.18 46.66 39.77
CA ARG A 400 26.37 45.89 40.19
C ARG A 400 26.45 44.55 39.45
N LEU A 401 27.63 44.34 38.88
CA LEU A 401 28.18 43.12 38.28
C LEU A 401 27.66 41.82 38.92
N ARG A 402 26.99 41.00 38.10
CA ARG A 402 26.93 39.56 38.32
C ARG A 402 27.24 38.88 37.00
N GLU A 403 28.49 38.46 36.86
CA GLU A 403 28.95 37.54 35.83
C GLU A 403 28.02 36.31 35.76
N PRO A 404 27.87 35.69 34.58
CA PRO A 404 26.98 34.55 34.42
C PRO A 404 27.51 33.39 35.27
N ALA A 405 26.71 32.96 36.25
CA ALA A 405 26.92 31.68 36.89
C ALA A 405 26.70 30.60 35.82
N ALA A 406 27.79 30.20 35.17
CA ALA A 406 27.86 29.03 34.32
C ALA A 406 27.38 27.84 35.15
N VAL A 407 26.15 27.41 34.90
CA VAL A 407 25.70 26.08 35.31
C VAL A 407 26.48 25.10 34.44
N ALA A 408 27.70 24.77 34.87
CA ALA A 408 28.46 23.67 34.33
C ALA A 408 27.66 22.39 34.61
N THR A 409 26.81 22.03 33.66
CA THR A 409 26.04 20.79 33.69
C THR A 409 27.04 19.67 33.46
N SER A 410 27.31 18.88 34.50
CA SER A 410 28.22 17.74 34.44
C SER A 410 27.88 16.83 33.24
N PRO A 411 28.86 16.29 32.50
CA PRO A 411 28.63 15.35 31.40
C PRO A 411 27.76 14.16 31.81
N ALA A 412 27.76 13.78 33.09
CA ALA A 412 26.87 12.74 33.64
C ALA A 412 25.38 13.13 33.59
N ALA A 413 25.03 14.41 33.77
CA ALA A 413 23.66 14.90 33.71
C ALA A 413 23.13 14.95 32.26
N ALA A 414 24.00 15.34 31.31
CA ALA A 414 23.70 15.30 29.88
C ALA A 414 23.44 13.86 29.40
N GLU A 415 24.24 12.90 29.89
CA GLU A 415 24.05 11.48 29.56
C GLU A 415 22.76 10.91 30.18
N GLN A 416 22.42 11.29 31.41
CA GLN A 416 21.14 10.93 32.04
C GLN A 416 19.93 11.52 31.30
N LEU A 417 20.04 12.75 30.79
CA LEU A 417 19.00 13.37 29.95
C LEU A 417 18.86 12.65 28.61
N ALA A 418 19.97 12.30 27.97
CA ALA A 418 19.99 11.54 26.73
C ALA A 418 19.39 10.14 26.88
N ARG A 419 19.60 9.47 28.04
CA ARG A 419 18.97 8.17 28.37
C ARG A 419 17.45 8.26 28.60
N ARG A 420 16.94 9.41 29.03
CA ARG A 420 15.49 9.64 29.24
C ARG A 420 14.74 9.87 27.93
N LEU A 421 15.43 10.29 26.86
CA LEU A 421 14.83 10.50 25.56
C LEU A 421 14.86 9.21 24.73
N SER A 422 13.74 8.90 24.08
CA SER A 422 13.72 7.80 23.11
C SER A 422 14.67 8.11 21.95
N GLU A 423 15.11 7.08 21.23
CA GLU A 423 15.96 7.26 20.04
C GLU A 423 15.36 8.26 19.06
N ARG A 424 14.04 8.17 18.86
CA ARG A 424 13.30 9.09 17.98
C ARG A 424 13.24 10.53 18.51
N GLU A 425 13.14 10.71 19.81
CA GLU A 425 13.17 12.03 20.43
C GLU A 425 14.57 12.66 20.35
N ARG A 426 15.64 11.87 20.43
CA ARG A 426 17.02 12.34 20.24
C ARG A 426 17.26 12.85 18.81
N GLU A 427 16.70 12.18 17.81
CA GLU A 427 16.77 12.66 16.41
C GLU A 427 16.03 13.98 16.22
N VAL A 428 14.84 14.12 16.80
CA VAL A 428 14.07 15.37 16.77
C VAL A 428 14.84 16.49 17.48
N VAL A 429 15.42 16.22 18.66
CA VAL A 429 16.24 17.18 19.41
C VAL A 429 17.43 17.66 18.59
N ARG A 430 18.14 16.76 17.90
CA ARG A 430 19.29 17.12 17.06
C ARG A 430 18.92 18.12 15.97
N LEU A 431 17.79 17.90 15.29
CA LEU A 431 17.33 18.79 14.22
C LEU A 431 16.78 20.12 14.75
N VAL A 432 16.14 20.09 15.92
CA VAL A 432 15.69 21.30 16.62
C VAL A 432 16.88 22.18 17.03
N LEU A 433 17.95 21.59 17.56
CA LEU A 433 19.20 22.29 17.90
C LEU A 433 19.93 22.82 16.66
N ALA A 434 19.80 22.14 15.52
CA ALA A 434 20.29 22.61 14.22
C ALA A 434 19.42 23.72 13.58
N GLY A 435 18.46 24.28 14.33
CA GLY A 435 17.63 25.40 13.88
C GLY A 435 16.55 25.04 12.86
N LYS A 436 16.26 23.75 12.64
CA LYS A 436 15.25 23.33 11.66
C LYS A 436 13.83 23.65 12.11
N THR A 437 13.00 24.09 11.17
CA THR A 437 11.55 24.30 11.36
C THR A 437 10.81 22.97 11.49
N TYR A 438 9.57 22.98 11.99
CA TYR A 438 8.77 21.75 12.13
C TYR A 438 8.49 21.06 10.79
N ALA A 439 8.37 21.83 9.71
CA ALA A 439 8.23 21.30 8.36
C ALA A 439 9.51 20.60 7.89
N GLU A 440 10.68 21.21 8.12
CA GLU A 440 11.97 20.61 7.77
C GLU A 440 12.30 19.39 8.64
N ILE A 441 11.96 19.41 9.92
CA ILE A 441 12.10 18.25 10.82
C ILE A 441 11.20 17.11 10.31
N GLY A 442 9.96 17.43 9.93
CA GLY A 442 9.05 16.47 9.33
C GLY A 442 9.61 15.87 8.04
N SER A 443 10.17 16.70 7.17
CA SER A 443 10.81 16.26 5.93
C SER A 443 12.05 15.40 6.18
N ALA A 444 12.94 15.81 7.09
CA ALA A 444 14.20 15.11 7.38
C ALA A 444 13.99 13.76 8.08
N LEU A 445 12.93 13.66 8.89
CA LEU A 445 12.58 12.45 9.62
C LEU A 445 11.47 11.63 8.94
N PHE A 446 10.96 12.07 7.79
CA PHE A 446 9.85 11.42 7.07
C PHE A 446 8.59 11.25 7.94
N ILE A 447 8.22 12.29 8.69
CA ILE A 447 7.00 12.36 9.50
C ILE A 447 6.22 13.63 9.19
N SER A 448 4.92 13.66 9.51
CA SER A 448 4.14 14.89 9.31
C SER A 448 4.66 16.02 10.22
N PRO A 449 4.57 17.31 9.83
CA PRO A 449 4.93 18.45 10.69
C PRO A 449 4.19 18.42 12.03
N ARG A 450 2.93 17.97 12.02
CA ARG A 450 2.12 17.75 13.23
C ARG A 450 2.69 16.67 14.14
N THR A 451 3.24 15.59 13.56
CA THR A 451 3.93 14.55 14.31
C THR A 451 5.22 15.08 14.93
N ALA A 452 5.97 15.93 14.21
CA ALA A 452 7.14 16.61 14.77
C ALA A 452 6.77 17.53 15.94
N GLU A 453 5.68 18.30 15.84
CA GLU A 453 5.13 19.09 16.96
C GLU A 453 4.78 18.21 18.16
N HIS A 454 4.15 17.05 17.93
CA HIS A 454 3.83 16.11 19.01
C HIS A 454 5.08 15.52 19.68
N HIS A 455 6.14 15.22 18.92
CA HIS A 455 7.42 14.80 19.50
C HIS A 455 8.06 15.91 20.33
N ILE A 456 8.06 17.15 19.85
CA ILE A 456 8.61 18.31 20.57
C ILE A 456 7.82 18.58 21.86
N ALA A 457 6.49 18.47 21.82
CA ALA A 457 5.64 18.60 23.01
C ALA A 457 5.87 17.47 24.04
N ARG A 458 6.23 16.26 23.59
CA ARG A 458 6.62 15.15 24.48
C ARG A 458 8.01 15.38 25.08
N VAL A 459 8.98 15.81 24.27
CA VAL A 459 10.33 16.18 24.72
C VAL A 459 10.24 17.26 25.79
N ARG A 460 9.52 18.35 25.52
CA ARG A 460 9.31 19.46 26.47
C ARG A 460 8.75 18.99 27.81
N ARG A 461 7.70 18.15 27.80
CA ARG A 461 7.13 17.58 29.02
C ARG A 461 8.10 16.66 29.75
N ARG A 462 8.90 15.88 29.03
CA ARG A 462 9.82 14.91 29.61
C ARG A 462 11.03 15.57 30.27
N ILE A 463 11.46 16.72 29.76
CA ILE A 463 12.56 17.49 30.34
C ILE A 463 12.09 18.56 31.34
N GLY A 464 10.78 18.72 31.54
CA GLY A 464 10.20 19.66 32.51
C GLY A 464 10.23 21.13 32.10
N ALA A 465 10.52 21.45 30.83
CA ALA A 465 10.57 22.84 30.37
C ALA A 465 9.16 23.43 30.19
N SER A 466 8.95 24.64 30.69
CA SER A 466 7.68 25.38 30.59
C SER A 466 7.53 26.11 29.24
N SER A 467 8.65 26.50 28.62
CA SER A 467 8.68 27.24 27.35
C SER A 467 9.59 26.61 26.30
N ARG A 468 9.44 27.03 25.03
CA ARG A 468 10.31 26.59 23.93
C ARG A 468 11.75 27.10 24.12
N SER A 469 11.91 28.34 24.59
CA SER A 469 13.23 28.92 24.87
C SER A 469 13.93 28.15 25.99
N GLU A 470 13.24 27.88 27.09
CA GLU A 470 13.77 27.08 28.20
C GLU A 470 14.13 25.64 27.76
N MET A 471 13.30 25.02 26.91
CA MET A 471 13.64 23.72 26.31
C MET A 471 14.92 23.80 25.48
N LEU A 472 15.10 24.85 24.69
CA LEU A 472 16.31 25.03 23.90
C LEU A 472 17.52 25.28 24.79
N ASP A 473 17.40 26.07 25.85
CA ASP A 473 18.52 26.34 26.77
C ASP A 473 18.99 25.06 27.50
N VAL A 474 18.05 24.23 27.96
CA VAL A 474 18.34 22.92 28.58
C VAL A 474 18.97 21.96 27.57
N LEU A 475 18.54 21.98 26.31
CA LEU A 475 19.10 21.10 25.27
C LEU A 475 20.48 21.59 24.78
N HIS A 476 20.72 22.90 24.66
CA HIS A 476 22.02 23.44 24.28
C HIS A 476 23.07 23.21 25.38
N SER A 477 22.70 23.39 26.65
CA SER A 477 23.58 23.05 27.78
C SER A 477 23.90 21.55 27.84
N ALA A 478 22.96 20.67 27.49
CA ALA A 478 23.16 19.23 27.51
C ALA A 478 23.90 18.66 26.28
N PHE A 479 23.76 19.27 25.09
CA PHE A 479 24.27 18.72 23.83
C PHE A 479 25.29 19.61 23.09
N GLY A 480 25.51 20.85 23.54
CA GLY A 480 26.36 21.85 22.88
C GLY A 480 27.87 21.75 23.14
N GLY A 481 28.33 20.78 23.92
CA GLY A 481 29.74 20.61 24.29
C GLY A 481 30.61 19.79 23.34
N ARG A 482 30.10 19.37 22.17
CA ARG A 482 30.87 18.61 21.16
C ARG A 482 30.48 19.07 19.76
N GLN A 483 31.28 19.95 19.17
CA GLN A 483 31.48 20.02 17.72
C GLN A 483 32.85 19.44 17.40
#